data_AF-A0A0C9XZA7-F1
#
_entry.id   AF-A0A0C9XZA7-F1
#
_cell.length_a   1.000
_cell.length_b   1.000
_cell.length_c   1.000
_cell.angle_alpha   90.00
_cell.angle_beta   90.00
_cell.angle_gamma   90.00
#
_symmetry.space_group_name_H-M   'P 1'
#
loop_
_entity.id
_entity.type
_entity.pdbx_description
1 polymer ?
#
loop_
_entity_poly.entity_id
_entity_poly.type
_entity_poly.pdbx_seq_one_letter_code
_entity_poly.pdbx_strand_id
1 'polypeptide(L)' 'KKKNGFVHSNVVMTQGMKVMVTENMETDLDITNGACGTVVGIVCHPDEQTHSEENEIMPLGRLPVYILVKMDRT' A
#
# COMPACT_ATOMS: atom_id res chain seq x y z
N LYS A 1 -7.85 -3.56 25.35
CA LYS A 1 -7.27 -4.14 24.11
C LYS A 1 -7.73 -3.29 22.93
N LYS A 2 -6.94 -2.31 22.51
CA LYS A 2 -7.33 -1.33 21.50
C LYS A 2 -7.08 -1.95 20.13
N LYS A 3 -8.12 -2.52 19.51
CA LYS A 3 -8.08 -2.84 18.08
C LYS A 3 -8.07 -1.49 17.38
N ASN A 4 -6.90 -1.05 16.90
CA ASN A 4 -6.85 0.03 15.93
C ASN A 4 -7.45 -0.56 14.64
N GLY A 5 -8.79 -0.58 14.59
CA GLY A 5 -9.49 -0.97 13.38
C GLY A 5 -9.03 -0.04 12.28
N PHE A 6 -8.55 -0.61 11.18
CA PHE A 6 -8.59 0.05 9.88
C PHE A 6 -10.07 0.33 9.58
N VAL A 7 -10.56 1.44 10.10
CA VAL A 7 -11.93 1.93 9.90
C VAL A 7 -11.82 2.93 8.77
N HIS A 8 -11.91 2.42 7.54
CA HIS A 8 -12.64 2.97 6.39
C HIS A 8 -12.31 2.10 5.17
N SER A 9 -13.34 1.49 4.60
CA SER A 9 -13.30 0.55 3.47
C SER A 9 -12.92 1.19 2.12
N ASN A 10 -12.27 2.36 2.13
CA ASN A 10 -11.80 3.06 0.94
C ASN A 10 -10.30 3.29 1.11
N VAL A 11 -9.51 2.44 0.46
CA VAL A 11 -8.06 2.55 0.42
C VAL A 11 -7.72 3.43 -0.78
N VAL A 12 -7.17 4.62 -0.53
CA VAL A 12 -6.66 5.51 -1.56
C VAL A 12 -5.15 5.31 -1.62
N MET A 13 -4.62 5.02 -2.80
CA MET A 13 -3.18 4.85 -3.03
C MET A 13 -2.77 5.46 -4.35
N THR A 14 -1.53 5.92 -4.42
CA THR A 14 -0.93 6.44 -5.64
C THR A 14 0.57 6.12 -5.67
N GLN A 15 1.16 6.07 -6.86
CA GLN A 15 2.60 5.93 -7.02
C GLN A 15 3.32 7.17 -6.47
N GLY A 16 4.46 6.97 -5.81
CA GLY A 16 5.18 8.03 -5.10
C GLY A 16 4.71 8.28 -3.66
N MET A 17 3.62 7.66 -3.21
CA MET A 17 3.14 7.79 -1.84
C MET A 17 4.14 7.21 -0.83
N LYS A 18 4.44 7.97 0.22
CA LYS A 18 5.22 7.48 1.38
C LYS A 18 4.34 6.66 2.30
N VAL A 19 4.81 5.47 2.66
CA VAL A 19 4.11 4.51 3.52
C VAL A 19 5.02 4.04 4.65
N MET A 20 4.39 3.60 5.73
CA MET A 20 5.07 3.07 6.92
C MET A 20 4.40 1.76 7.31
N VAL A 21 5.21 0.76 7.63
CA VAL A 21 4.74 -0.53 8.14
C VAL A 21 4.28 -0.33 9.57
N THR A 22 3.00 -0.62 9.85
CA THR A 22 2.41 -0.48 11.19
C THR A 22 2.29 -1.81 11.93
N GLU A 23 2.25 -2.92 11.21
CA GLU A 23 2.20 -4.28 11.73
C GLU A 23 3.17 -5.16 10.96
N ASN A 24 3.97 -5.94 11.67
CA ASN A 24 4.86 -6.91 11.05
C ASN A 24 4.02 -8.09 10.58
N MET A 25 4.04 -8.39 9.28
CA MET A 25 3.68 -9.72 8.82
C MET A 25 4.92 -10.60 9.04
N GLU A 26 4.80 -11.70 9.78
CA GLU A 26 5.88 -12.70 9.94
C GLU A 26 6.34 -13.14 8.54
N THR A 27 7.41 -12.52 8.07
CA THR A 27 8.05 -12.79 6.79
C THR A 27 9.55 -12.71 7.04
N ASP A 28 10.34 -13.57 6.41
CA ASP A 28 11.81 -13.58 6.51
C ASP A 28 12.47 -12.34 5.84
N LEU A 29 11.71 -11.28 5.57
CA LEU A 29 12.26 -9.98 5.23
C LEU A 29 12.46 -9.18 6.51
N ASP A 30 13.61 -8.50 6.63
CA ASP A 30 13.94 -7.56 7.72
C ASP A 30 13.06 -6.27 7.69
N ILE A 31 11.76 -6.42 7.46
CA ILE A 31 10.78 -5.34 7.43
C ILE A 31 10.09 -5.31 8.80
N THR A 32 10.57 -4.43 9.67
CA THR A 32 10.02 -4.22 11.01
C THR A 32 9.03 -3.04 11.05
N ASN A 33 8.22 -2.98 12.09
CA ASN A 33 7.31 -1.88 12.38
C ASN A 33 8.11 -0.57 12.41
N GLY A 34 7.58 0.45 11.75
CA GLY A 34 8.26 1.72 11.54
C GLY A 34 9.19 1.75 10.32
N ALA A 35 9.39 0.64 9.60
CA ALA A 35 10.06 0.69 8.31
C ALA A 35 9.24 1.53 7.33
N CYS A 36 9.92 2.46 6.65
CA CYS A 36 9.32 3.38 5.70
C CYS A 36 9.71 3.03 4.27
N GLY A 37 8.86 3.41 3.31
CA GLY A 37 9.16 3.24 1.90
C GLY A 37 8.28 4.12 1.02
N THR A 38 8.55 4.04 -0.28
CA THR A 38 7.79 4.73 -1.32
C THR A 38 7.08 3.70 -2.19
N VAL A 39 5.78 3.88 -2.42
CA VAL A 39 5.02 3.08 -3.39
C VAL A 39 5.58 3.35 -4.79
N VAL A 40 6.09 2.31 -5.46
CA VAL A 40 6.63 2.40 -6.83
C VAL A 40 5.73 1.73 -7.85
N GLY A 41 4.72 1.00 -7.41
CA GLY A 41 3.71 0.41 -8.28
C GLY A 41 2.55 -0.15 -7.49
N ILE A 42 1.38 -0.16 -8.10
CA ILE A 42 0.15 -0.72 -7.54
C ILE A 42 -0.41 -1.66 -8.60
N VAL A 43 -0.65 -2.91 -8.23
CA VAL A 43 -1.30 -3.88 -9.12
C VAL A 43 -2.71 -4.12 -8.62
N CYS A 44 -3.66 -3.57 -9.37
CA CYS A 44 -5.08 -3.65 -9.11
C CYS A 44 -5.66 -4.99 -9.58
N HIS A 45 -6.88 -5.29 -9.12
CA HIS A 45 -7.63 -6.45 -9.61
C HIS A 45 -7.92 -6.30 -11.12
N PRO A 46 -7.89 -7.36 -11.94
CA PRO A 46 -8.17 -7.24 -13.38
C PRO A 46 -9.56 -6.67 -13.70
N ASP A 47 -10.53 -6.88 -12.79
CA ASP A 47 -11.88 -6.30 -12.90
C ASP A 47 -11.98 -4.84 -12.40
N GLU A 48 -10.91 -4.28 -11.83
CA GLU A 48 -10.83 -2.82 -11.64
C GLU A 48 -10.48 -2.16 -12.97
N GLN A 49 -11.13 -1.05 -13.28
CA GLN A 49 -10.87 -0.30 -14.50
C GLN A 49 -9.39 0.13 -14.50
N THR A 50 -8.64 -0.34 -15.50
CA THR A 50 -7.23 0.02 -15.67
C THR A 50 -7.18 1.43 -16.26
N HIS A 51 -6.63 2.38 -15.52
CA HIS A 51 -6.55 3.78 -15.97
C HIS A 51 -5.12 4.15 -16.37
N SER A 52 -5.04 4.88 -17.48
CA SER A 52 -3.83 5.17 -18.26
C SER A 52 -3.00 6.34 -17.73
N GLU A 53 -3.37 6.94 -16.60
CA GLU A 53 -2.71 8.14 -16.09
C GLU A 53 -1.80 7.81 -14.90
N GLU A 54 -0.50 7.99 -15.14
CA GLU A 54 0.52 7.95 -14.10
C GLU A 54 0.27 9.13 -13.15
N ASN A 55 0.11 8.86 -11.84
CA ASN A 55 -0.08 9.83 -10.74
C ASN A 55 -1.51 10.29 -10.38
N GLU A 56 -2.57 9.63 -10.87
CA GLU A 56 -3.92 9.92 -10.38
C GLU A 56 -4.14 9.35 -8.96
N ILE A 57 -4.69 10.15 -8.05
CA ILE A 57 -5.10 9.70 -6.72
C ILE A 57 -6.51 9.15 -6.83
N MET A 58 -6.65 7.82 -6.89
CA MET A 58 -7.95 7.17 -7.05
C MET A 58 -8.37 6.39 -5.81
N PRO A 59 -9.64 6.47 -5.38
CA PRO A 59 -10.20 5.52 -4.44
C PRO A 59 -10.30 4.14 -5.10
N LEU A 60 -9.69 3.13 -4.49
CA LEU A 60 -9.79 1.76 -4.97
C LEU A 60 -11.15 1.16 -4.55
N GLY A 61 -11.85 0.57 -5.51
CA GLY A 61 -13.14 -0.09 -5.26
C GLY A 61 -12.97 -1.49 -4.68
N ARG A 62 -11.79 -2.08 -4.86
CA ARG A 62 -11.34 -3.37 -4.31
C ARG A 62 -9.94 -3.20 -3.70
N LEU A 63 -9.52 -4.18 -2.89
CA LEU A 63 -8.14 -4.19 -2.42
C LEU A 63 -7.18 -4.48 -3.60
N PRO A 64 -6.01 -3.83 -3.66
CA PRO A 64 -4.96 -4.21 -4.60
C PRO A 64 -4.59 -5.68 -4.41
N VAL A 65 -4.18 -6.32 -5.51
CA VAL A 65 -3.63 -7.69 -5.45
C VAL A 65 -2.26 -7.63 -4.75
N TYR A 66 -1.45 -6.63 -5.08
CA TYR A 66 -0.22 -6.30 -4.36
C TYR A 66 0.23 -4.86 -4.62
N ILE A 67 1.02 -4.34 -3.70
CA ILE A 67 1.64 -3.00 -3.77
C ILE A 67 3.15 -3.21 -3.75
N LEU A 68 3.84 -2.58 -4.70
CA LEU A 68 5.30 -2.58 -4.76
C LEU A 68 5.81 -1.37 -3.99
N VAL A 69 6.60 -1.63 -2.94
CA VAL A 69 7.19 -0.58 -2.11
C VAL A 69 8.71 -0.66 -2.22
N LYS A 70 9.32 0.46 -2.59
CA LYS A 70 10.77 0.65 -2.46
C LYS A 70 11.06 1.10 -1.03
N MET A 71 11.66 0.21 -0.25
CA MET A 71 12.02 0.50 1.14
C MET A 71 13.14 1.55 1.20
N ASP A 72 13.01 2.48 2.15
CA ASP A 72 14.09 3.40 2.47
C ASP A 72 15.16 2.60 3.23
N ARG A 73 16.43 2.71 2.82
CA ARG A 73 17.53 2.08 3.58
C ARG A 73 17.70 2.84 4.89
N THR A 74 17.79 2.10 5.99
CA THR A 74 18.21 2.61 7.30
C THR A 74 19.73 2.54 7.43
#